data_AF-K1ZQ11-F1
#
_entry.id   AF-K1ZQ11-F1
#
_cell.length_a   1.000
_cell.length_b   1.000
_cell.length_c   1.000
_cell.angle_alpha   90.00
_cell.angle_beta   90.00
_cell.angle_gamma   90.00
#
_symmetry.space_group_name_H-M   'P 1'
#
loop_
_entity.id
_entity.type
_entity.pdbx_description
1 polymer ?
#
loop_
_entity_poly.entity_id
_entity_poly.type
_entity_poly.pdbx_seq_one_letter_code
_entity_poly.pdbx_strand_id
1 'polypeptide(L)'
;MIAKPSPHIGTCSWKYDSWRGLIYSDAKEINYLREYSRRFSTVEVDQWFWSLFAGDKAVLPNPIRLHGGDRKEIEDRTGNDWSRIVEPKDHDLQSLAGMIVDLRDRNVETFLYVNNHFEGSAPRTIARIQSLL
;
A
#
# COMPACT_ATOMS: atom_id res chain seq x y z
N MET A 1 -19.26 21.34 14.19
CA MET A 1 -18.47 21.22 12.95
C MET A 1 -18.33 19.74 12.65
N ILE A 2 -18.58 19.31 11.40
CA ILE A 2 -18.39 17.90 11.01
C ILE A 2 -16.89 17.65 10.87
N ALA A 3 -16.37 16.57 11.47
CA ALA A 3 -14.98 16.19 11.31
C ALA A 3 -14.69 15.88 9.83
N LYS A 4 -13.64 16.45 9.25
CA LYS A 4 -13.27 16.18 7.86
C LYS A 4 -12.74 14.75 7.73
N PRO A 5 -13.06 14.03 6.63
CA PRO A 5 -12.66 12.64 6.48
C PRO A 5 -11.13 12.50 6.30
N SER A 6 -10.52 11.60 7.06
CA SER A 6 -9.14 11.15 6.80
C SER A 6 -9.14 10.05 5.74
N PRO A 7 -8.08 9.92 4.91
CA PRO A 7 -8.02 8.85 3.93
C PRO A 7 -7.92 7.47 4.61
N HIS A 8 -8.62 6.49 4.04
CA HIS A 8 -8.42 5.08 4.36
C HIS A 8 -7.19 4.57 3.59
N ILE A 9 -6.11 4.27 4.31
CA ILE A 9 -4.83 3.87 3.71
C ILE A 9 -4.58 2.37 3.94
N GLY A 10 -4.22 1.67 2.87
CA GLY A 10 -3.80 0.28 2.89
C GLY A 10 -2.79 -0.04 1.79
N THR A 11 -2.52 -1.32 1.58
CA THR A 11 -1.59 -1.80 0.54
C THR A 11 -2.31 -2.51 -0.60
N CYS A 12 -1.64 -2.64 -1.74
CA CYS A 12 -2.00 -3.61 -2.78
C CYS A 12 -1.51 -5.00 -2.34
N SER A 13 -2.43 -5.92 -2.05
CA SER A 13 -2.14 -7.21 -1.42
C SER A 13 -1.53 -7.08 -0.02
N TRP A 14 -1.31 -8.19 0.69
CA TRP A 14 -0.80 -8.22 2.06
C TRP A 14 0.23 -9.32 2.32
N LYS A 15 0.32 -10.37 1.50
CA LYS A 15 1.12 -11.56 1.86
C LYS A 15 2.60 -11.44 1.45
N TYR A 16 3.37 -10.65 2.20
CA TYR A 16 4.81 -10.43 1.95
C TYR A 16 5.68 -10.76 3.18
N ASP A 17 6.51 -11.80 3.08
CA ASP A 17 7.37 -12.28 4.18
C ASP A 17 8.40 -11.24 4.64
N SER A 18 8.90 -10.42 3.72
CA SER A 18 9.85 -9.34 4.01
C SER A 18 9.28 -8.21 4.88
N TRP A 19 7.98 -8.24 5.21
CA TRP A 19 7.38 -7.32 6.18
C TRP A 19 7.45 -7.81 7.63
N ARG A 20 8.09 -8.96 7.89
CA ARG A 20 8.42 -9.38 9.25
C ARG A 20 9.31 -8.35 9.94
N GLY A 21 9.00 -8.07 11.21
CA GLY A 21 9.58 -6.95 11.97
C GLY A 21 9.03 -5.56 11.60
N LEU A 22 8.18 -5.44 10.57
CA LEU A 22 7.54 -4.17 10.17
C LEU A 22 6.03 -4.18 10.41
N ILE A 23 5.36 -5.17 9.82
CA ILE A 23 3.92 -5.42 9.95
C ILE A 23 3.67 -6.74 10.67
N TYR A 24 4.51 -7.74 10.40
CA TYR A 24 4.34 -9.10 10.93
C TYR A 24 5.31 -9.39 12.07
N SER A 25 4.87 -10.21 13.01
CA SER A 25 5.74 -10.81 14.01
C SER A 25 6.74 -11.78 13.36
N ASP A 26 7.85 -12.04 14.06
CA ASP A 26 8.86 -13.02 13.64
C ASP A 26 8.50 -14.47 14.01
N ALA A 27 7.24 -14.72 14.39
CA ALA A 27 6.79 -16.07 14.72
C ALA A 27 6.89 -17.01 13.51
N LYS A 28 7.30 -18.26 13.76
CA LYS A 28 7.53 -19.27 12.72
C LYS A 28 6.32 -19.46 11.80
N GLU A 29 5.12 -19.47 12.37
CA GLU A 29 3.86 -19.50 11.64
C GLU A 29 3.00 -18.30 12.04
N ILE A 30 2.48 -17.59 11.05
CA ILE A 30 1.62 -16.42 11.25
C ILE A 30 0.41 -16.48 10.35
N ASN A 31 -0.65 -15.80 10.78
CA ASN A 31 -1.78 -15.47 9.92
C ASN A 31 -1.59 -14.04 9.40
N TYR A 32 -1.08 -13.90 8.17
CA TYR A 32 -0.80 -12.61 7.53
C TYR A 32 -1.99 -11.66 7.59
N LEU A 33 -3.19 -12.14 7.26
CA LEU A 33 -4.38 -11.27 7.22
C LEU A 33 -4.76 -10.78 8.62
N ARG A 34 -4.69 -11.66 9.63
CA ARG A 34 -4.97 -11.29 11.03
C ARG A 34 -3.99 -10.26 11.57
N GLU A 35 -2.71 -10.36 11.22
CA GLU A 35 -1.71 -9.40 11.68
C GLU A 35 -1.79 -8.09 10.89
N TYR A 36 -2.00 -8.18 9.58
CA TYR A 36 -2.22 -7.02 8.71
C TYR A 36 -3.42 -6.18 9.19
N SER A 37 -4.54 -6.83 9.53
CA SER A 37 -5.77 -6.15 9.96
C SER A 37 -5.65 -5.41 11.30
N ARG A 38 -4.60 -5.69 12.09
CA ARG A 38 -4.27 -4.91 13.28
C ARG A 38 -3.64 -3.56 12.95
N ARG A 39 -3.08 -3.40 11.75
CA ARG A 39 -2.34 -2.19 11.34
C ARG A 39 -3.09 -1.35 10.32
N PHE A 40 -3.81 -1.98 9.40
CA PHE A 40 -4.55 -1.31 8.33
C PHE A 40 -6.00 -1.80 8.30
N SER A 41 -6.94 -0.85 8.19
CA SER A 41 -8.38 -1.14 8.15
C SER A 41 -8.90 -1.40 6.74
N THR A 42 -8.06 -1.24 5.71
CA THR A 42 -8.40 -1.51 4.31
C THR A 42 -7.24 -2.18 3.59
N VAL A 43 -7.55 -2.94 2.54
CA VAL A 43 -6.59 -3.59 1.65
C VAL A 43 -7.20 -3.72 0.28
N GLU A 44 -6.39 -3.53 -0.75
CA GLU A 44 -6.81 -3.87 -2.09
C GLU A 44 -6.51 -5.34 -2.37
N VAL A 45 -7.56 -6.09 -2.74
CA VAL A 45 -7.43 -7.44 -3.29
C VAL A 45 -7.20 -7.32 -4.79
N ASP A 46 -5.96 -7.54 -5.24
CA ASP A 46 -5.58 -7.36 -6.64
C ASP A 46 -5.79 -8.64 -7.48
N GLN A 47 -5.66 -8.53 -8.80
CA GLN A 47 -5.86 -9.67 -9.72
C GLN A 47 -4.85 -10.81 -9.49
N TRP A 48 -3.70 -10.53 -8.88
CA TRP A 48 -2.74 -11.56 -8.49
C TRP A 48 -3.29 -12.47 -7.39
N PHE A 49 -4.21 -11.99 -6.57
CA PHE A 49 -4.91 -12.87 -5.63
C PHE A 49 -5.71 -13.97 -6.35
N TRP A 50 -6.41 -13.65 -7.44
CA TRP A 50 -7.22 -14.62 -8.18
C TRP A 50 -6.39 -15.57 -9.05
N SER A 51 -5.16 -15.20 -9.45
CA SER A 51 -4.28 -16.17 -10.12
C SER A 51 -3.86 -17.33 -9.21
N LEU A 52 -4.02 -17.20 -7.89
CA LEU A 52 -3.85 -18.29 -6.92
C LEU A 52 -5.02 -19.28 -6.93
N PHE A 53 -6.18 -18.88 -7.47
CA PHE A 53 -7.42 -19.65 -7.50
C PHE A 53 -7.99 -19.61 -8.93
N ALA A 54 -7.47 -20.45 -9.83
CA ALA A 54 -7.82 -20.44 -11.26
C ALA A 54 -9.34 -20.37 -11.51
N GLY A 55 -9.82 -19.25 -12.05
CA GLY A 55 -11.23 -19.00 -12.39
C GLY A 55 -11.46 -17.61 -13.01
N ASP A 56 -12.51 -17.48 -13.81
CA ASP A 56 -12.78 -16.34 -14.72
C ASP A 56 -12.61 -14.95 -14.09
N LYS A 57 -11.89 -14.08 -14.81
CA LYS A 57 -11.44 -12.75 -14.34
C LYS A 57 -12.60 -11.75 -14.23
N ALA A 58 -12.99 -11.42 -13.00
CA ALA A 58 -13.70 -10.18 -12.71
C ALA A 58 -12.73 -8.97 -12.71
N VAL A 59 -13.15 -7.83 -13.25
CA VAL A 59 -12.41 -6.56 -13.21
C VAL A 59 -13.07 -5.64 -12.18
N LEU A 60 -12.27 -5.09 -11.26
CA LEU A 60 -12.72 -4.19 -10.20
C LEU A 60 -12.65 -2.71 -10.66
N PRO A 61 -13.47 -1.81 -10.09
CA PRO A 61 -13.37 -0.35 -10.32
C PRO A 61 -12.03 0.22 -9.82
N ASN A 62 -11.65 1.41 -10.31
CA ASN A 62 -10.32 2.01 -10.09
C ASN A 62 -10.23 2.83 -8.79
N PRO A 63 -9.52 2.36 -7.74
CA PRO A 63 -9.12 3.20 -6.62
C PRO A 63 -7.89 4.05 -6.98
N ILE A 64 -7.52 5.00 -6.10
CA ILE A 64 -6.23 5.69 -6.19
C ILE A 64 -5.13 4.69 -5.83
N ARG A 65 -4.29 4.34 -6.80
CA ARG A 65 -3.15 3.43 -6.64
C ARG A 65 -1.85 4.16 -6.90
N LEU A 66 -0.90 4.00 -5.98
CA LEU A 66 0.49 4.36 -6.24
C LEU A 66 1.21 3.15 -6.83
N HIS A 67 1.55 3.23 -8.11
CA HIS A 67 2.36 2.25 -8.81
C HIS A 67 3.75 2.84 -9.07
N GLY A 68 4.78 2.02 -8.87
CA GLY A 68 6.15 2.39 -9.22
C GLY A 68 6.45 2.24 -10.70
N GLY A 69 7.75 2.33 -11.01
CA GLY A 69 8.30 2.11 -12.33
C GLY A 69 8.20 0.65 -12.79
N ASP A 70 9.13 0.21 -13.63
CA ASP A 70 9.12 -1.16 -14.15
C ASP A 70 9.18 -2.18 -13.01
N ARG A 71 8.18 -3.07 -12.98
CA ARG A 71 8.04 -4.09 -11.95
C ARG A 71 9.27 -4.98 -11.86
N LYS A 72 9.76 -5.47 -13.00
CA LYS A 72 10.85 -6.42 -13.07
C LYS A 72 12.14 -5.78 -12.56
N GLU A 73 12.36 -4.52 -12.93
CA GLU A 73 13.51 -3.76 -12.45
C GLU A 73 13.51 -3.65 -10.92
N ILE A 74 12.37 -3.31 -10.32
CA ILE A 74 12.25 -3.19 -8.86
C ILE A 74 12.36 -4.55 -8.17
N GLU A 75 11.77 -5.62 -8.72
CA GLU A 75 11.94 -6.98 -8.22
C GLU A 75 13.42 -7.42 -8.26
N ASP A 76 14.14 -7.12 -9.34
CA ASP A 76 15.57 -7.47 -9.51
C ASP A 76 16.45 -6.67 -8.52
N ARG A 77 16.16 -5.39 -8.30
CA ARG A 77 16.90 -4.52 -7.36
C ARG A 77 16.63 -4.88 -5.88
N THR A 78 15.46 -5.42 -5.58
CA THR A 78 15.05 -5.78 -4.21
C THR A 78 15.34 -7.22 -3.87
N GLY A 79 15.41 -8.12 -4.86
CA GLY A 79 15.40 -9.56 -4.60
C GLY A 79 14.12 -10.02 -3.88
N ASN A 80 12.98 -9.33 -4.11
CA ASN A 80 11.72 -9.47 -3.37
C ASN A 80 11.79 -9.08 -1.86
N ASP A 81 12.85 -8.40 -1.44
CA ASP A 81 12.92 -7.77 -0.12
C ASP A 81 12.23 -6.39 -0.13
N TRP A 82 10.99 -6.37 0.36
CA TRP A 82 10.14 -5.19 0.48
C TRP A 82 10.28 -4.50 1.84
N SER A 83 11.36 -4.77 2.59
CA SER A 83 11.57 -4.28 3.94
C SER A 83 12.18 -2.87 4.00
N ARG A 84 12.53 -2.25 2.86
CA ARG A 84 13.25 -0.97 2.80
C ARG A 84 12.82 -0.11 1.61
N ILE A 85 13.06 1.20 1.71
CA ILE A 85 12.92 2.10 0.57
C ILE A 85 14.12 1.89 -0.37
N VAL A 86 13.83 1.74 -1.66
CA VAL A 86 14.79 1.50 -2.75
C VAL A 86 14.77 2.65 -3.76
N GLU A 87 13.61 3.27 -3.98
CA GLU A 87 13.46 4.40 -4.89
C GLU A 87 12.58 5.48 -4.25
N PRO A 88 13.17 6.40 -3.47
CA PRO A 88 12.42 7.49 -2.86
C PRO A 88 11.73 8.38 -3.91
N LYS A 89 10.46 8.67 -3.70
CA LYS A 89 9.59 9.50 -4.55
C LYS A 89 9.16 10.77 -3.79
N ASP A 90 10.11 11.46 -3.15
CA ASP A 90 9.82 12.57 -2.22
C ASP A 90 8.89 13.65 -2.81
N HIS A 91 9.17 14.08 -4.04
CA HIS A 91 8.35 15.07 -4.74
C HIS A 91 6.92 14.58 -5.01
N ASP A 92 6.77 13.32 -5.41
CA ASP A 92 5.47 12.72 -5.69
C ASP A 92 4.67 12.55 -4.38
N LEU A 93 5.33 12.21 -3.27
CA LEU A 93 4.72 12.14 -1.95
C LEU A 93 4.21 13.51 -1.46
N GLN A 94 4.99 14.58 -1.66
CA GLN A 94 4.56 15.95 -1.35
C GLN A 94 3.35 16.37 -2.20
N SER A 95 3.39 16.07 -3.50
CA SER A 95 2.29 16.37 -4.43
C SER A 95 1.02 15.60 -4.05
N LEU A 96 1.15 14.32 -3.71
CA LEU A 96 0.06 13.47 -3.24
C LEU A 96 -0.55 14.00 -1.94
N ALA A 97 0.28 14.40 -0.97
CA ALA A 97 -0.19 14.96 0.29
C ALA A 97 -1.06 16.21 0.04
N GLY A 98 -0.63 17.10 -0.85
CA GLY A 98 -1.42 18.25 -1.28
C GLY A 98 -2.78 17.86 -1.87
N MET A 99 -2.81 16.86 -2.76
CA MET A 99 -4.06 16.34 -3.33
C MET A 99 -4.99 15.73 -2.27
N ILE A 100 -4.46 14.97 -1.32
CA ILE A 100 -5.24 14.38 -0.22
C ILE A 100 -5.84 15.47 0.67
N VAL A 101 -5.08 16.54 0.95
CA VAL A 101 -5.58 17.69 1.72
C VAL A 101 -6.73 18.39 0.98
N ASP A 102 -6.60 18.61 -0.33
CA ASP A 102 -7.68 19.21 -1.15
C ASP A 102 -8.94 18.33 -1.19
N LEU A 103 -8.79 17.01 -1.35
CA LEU A 103 -9.91 16.05 -1.31
C LEU A 103 -10.60 16.03 0.06
N ARG A 104 -9.81 16.01 1.14
CA ARG A 104 -10.30 16.14 2.52
C ARG A 104 -11.09 17.43 2.67
N ASP A 105 -10.58 18.54 2.13
CA ASP A 105 -11.21 19.84 2.27
C ASP A 105 -12.55 19.95 1.56
N ARG A 106 -12.72 19.17 0.48
CA ARG A 106 -13.96 18.99 -0.28
C ARG A 106 -14.89 17.91 0.30
N ASN A 107 -14.55 17.31 1.44
CA ASN A 107 -15.29 16.20 2.07
C ASN A 107 -15.44 14.96 1.16
N VAL A 108 -14.42 14.65 0.36
CA VAL A 108 -14.41 13.44 -0.48
C VAL A 108 -13.81 12.28 0.31
N GLU A 109 -14.59 11.20 0.47
CA GLU A 109 -14.09 9.96 1.05
C GLU A 109 -13.02 9.35 0.14
N THR A 110 -11.84 9.10 0.68
CA THR A 110 -10.64 8.73 -0.10
C THR A 110 -10.07 7.40 0.38
N PHE A 111 -9.84 6.49 -0.56
CA PHE A 111 -9.14 5.23 -0.36
C PHE A 111 -7.82 5.26 -1.13
N LEU A 112 -6.71 5.02 -0.42
CA LEU A 112 -5.35 5.04 -0.98
C LEU A 112 -4.69 3.69 -0.77
N TYR A 113 -4.27 3.06 -1.87
CA TYR A 113 -3.53 1.80 -1.84
C TYR A 113 -2.12 1.98 -2.37
N VAL A 114 -1.15 1.54 -1.56
CA VAL A 114 0.27 1.64 -1.89
C VAL A 114 0.80 0.28 -2.34
N ASN A 115 1.41 0.25 -3.52
CA ASN A 115 2.07 -0.93 -4.04
C ASN A 115 3.55 -0.95 -3.63
N ASN A 116 4.10 -2.12 -3.29
CA ASN A 116 5.52 -2.27 -2.95
C ASN A 116 6.45 -1.74 -4.05
N HIS A 117 6.06 -1.83 -5.32
CA HIS A 117 6.89 -1.34 -6.42
C HIS A 117 7.08 0.18 -6.44
N PHE A 118 6.22 0.95 -5.74
CA PHE A 118 6.27 2.41 -5.79
C PHE A 118 7.61 2.98 -5.30
N GLU A 119 8.03 2.62 -4.09
CA GLU A 119 9.33 3.00 -3.53
C GLU A 119 10.17 1.81 -3.06
N GLY A 120 9.71 0.58 -3.27
CA GLY A 120 10.33 -0.65 -2.74
C GLY A 120 9.78 -1.13 -1.39
N SER A 121 8.84 -0.42 -0.75
CA SER A 121 8.21 -0.89 0.49
C SER A 121 6.91 -0.14 0.80
N ALA A 122 5.77 -0.79 0.60
CA ALA A 122 4.47 -0.17 0.88
C ALA A 122 4.29 0.25 2.35
N PRO A 123 4.65 -0.56 3.37
CA PRO A 123 4.55 -0.15 4.77
C PRO A 123 5.32 1.13 5.09
N ARG A 124 6.53 1.28 4.53
CA ARG A 124 7.38 2.46 4.78
C ARG A 124 6.90 3.69 4.01
N THR A 125 6.46 3.50 2.78
CA THR A 125 5.83 4.58 2.00
C THR A 125 4.58 5.10 2.72
N ILE A 126 3.73 4.21 3.25
CA ILE A 126 2.56 4.63 4.03
C ILE A 126 2.98 5.45 5.26
N ALA A 127 4.01 5.02 6.00
CA ALA A 127 4.51 5.79 7.13
C ALA A 127 5.00 7.20 6.73
N ARG A 128 5.63 7.32 5.55
CA ARG A 128 6.06 8.63 5.00
C ARG A 128 4.88 9.50 4.59
N ILE A 129 3.87 8.93 3.92
CA ILE A 129 2.63 9.66 3.58
C ILE A 129 1.95 10.15 4.85
N GLN A 130 1.82 9.31 5.88
CA GLN A 130 1.22 9.69 7.16
C GLN A 130 1.96 10.83 7.86
N SER A 131 3.28 10.92 7.69
CA SER A 131 4.07 12.03 8.26
C SER A 131 3.87 13.38 7.55
N LEU A 132 3.25 13.38 6.36
CA LEU A 132 2.99 14.57 5.54
C LEU A 132 1.54 15.08 5.68
N LEU A 133 0.65 14.36 6.37
CA LEU A 133 -0.79 14.65 6.49
C LEU A 133 -1.18 15.19 7.87
#